data_AF-A0A4Q5M2V6-F1
#
_entry.id   AF-A0A4Q5M2V6-F1
#
_cell.length_a   1.000
_cell.length_b   1.000
_cell.length_c   1.000
_cell.angle_alpha   90.00
_cell.angle_beta   90.00
_cell.angle_gamma   90.00
#
_symmetry.space_group_name_H-M   'P 1'
#
loop_
_entity.id
_entity.type
_entity.pdbx_description
1 polymer ?
#
loop_
_entity_poly.entity_id
_entity_poly.type
_entity_poly.pdbx_seq_one_letter_code
_entity_poly.pdbx_strand_id
1 'polypeptide(L)' 'MKLIESIILFASLAFLIMFVDQALYKKVPLSDSYFFLMFSLAGFLFYTYRRGLRKIKEKQEAEAKKEEKPKNIEQRLKKK' A
#
# COMPACT_ATOMS: atom_id res chain seq x y z
N MET A 1 -11.18 -5.16 -15.82
CA MET A 1 -10.67 -5.60 -14.51
C MET A 1 -10.59 -4.45 -13.49
N LYS A 2 -9.94 -3.32 -13.79
CA LYS A 2 -9.83 -2.16 -12.87
C LYS A 2 -11.15 -1.63 -12.28
N LEU A 3 -12.26 -1.71 -13.02
CA LEU A 3 -13.54 -1.13 -12.62
C LEU A 3 -14.25 -1.98 -11.54
N ILE A 4 -14.22 -3.31 -11.68
CA ILE A 4 -14.76 -4.25 -10.69
C ILE A 4 -13.95 -4.19 -9.39
N GLU A 5 -12.61 -4.15 -9.51
CA GLU A 5 -11.72 -3.97 -8.35
C GLU A 5 -11.99 -2.65 -7.62
N SER A 6 -12.25 -1.57 -8.37
CA SER A 6 -12.61 -0.28 -7.78
C SER A 6 -13.96 -0.34 -7.06
N ILE A 7 -14.97 -0.97 -7.66
CA ILE A 7 -16.29 -1.17 -7.04
C ILE A 7 -16.16 -1.97 -5.74
N ILE A 8 -15.40 -3.07 -5.76
CA ILE A 8 -15.15 -3.90 -4.57
C ILE A 8 -14.43 -3.08 -3.50
N LEU A 9 -13.41 -2.30 -3.87
CA LEU A 9 -12.69 -1.44 -2.94
C LEU A 9 -13.62 -0.43 -2.24
N PHE A 10 -14.44 0.29 -3.01
CA PHE A 10 -15.37 1.27 -2.45
C PHE A 10 -16.47 0.61 -1.60
N ALA A 11 -16.97 -0.56 -2.02
CA ALA A 11 -17.93 -1.33 -1.23
C ALA A 11 -17.32 -1.79 0.10
N SER A 12 -16.12 -2.37 0.08
CA SER A 12 -15.39 -2.75 1.30
C SER A 12 -15.14 -1.55 2.21
N LEU A 13 -14.84 -0.37 1.64
CA LEU A 13 -14.64 0.84 2.40
C LEU A 13 -15.92 1.31 3.09
N ALA A 14 -17.06 1.27 2.38
CA ALA A 14 -18.37 1.62 2.94
C ALA A 14 -18.77 0.69 4.09
N PHE A 15 -18.58 -0.63 3.92
CA PHE A 15 -18.85 -1.60 4.99
C PHE A 15 -17.95 -1.40 6.21
N LEU A 16 -16.67 -1.08 6.01
CA LEU A 16 -15.75 -0.79 7.10
C LEU A 16 -16.18 0.45 7.88
N ILE A 17 -16.61 1.50 7.18
CA ILE A 17 -17.12 2.74 7.78
C ILE A 17 -18.36 2.45 8.63
N MET A 18 -19.34 1.71 8.09
CA MET A 18 -20.54 1.33 8.80
C MET A 18 -20.24 0.45 10.02
N PHE A 19 -19.28 -0.46 9.89
CA PHE A 19 -18.85 -1.31 11.00
C PHE A 19 -18.21 -0.48 12.12
N VAL A 20 -17.32 0.44 11.79
CA VAL A 20 -16.69 1.33 12.78
C VAL A 20 -17.74 2.17 13.49
N ASP A 21 -18.69 2.75 12.75
CA ASP A 21 -19.80 3.53 13.32
C ASP A 21 -20.67 2.69 14.27
N GLN A 22 -21.15 1.52 13.83
CA GLN A 22 -22.02 0.67 14.66
C GLN A 22 -21.30 -0.07 15.79
N ALA A 23 -20.02 -0.44 15.63
CA ALA A 23 -19.29 -1.22 16.62
C ALA A 23 -18.66 -0.33 17.69
N LEU A 24 -18.10 0.83 17.32
CA LEU A 24 -17.40 1.73 18.25
C LEU A 24 -18.28 2.87 18.74
N TYR A 25 -19.17 3.38 17.88
CA TYR A 25 -19.94 4.61 18.13
C TYR A 25 -21.44 4.35 18.28
N LYS A 26 -21.83 3.17 18.78
CA LYS A 26 -23.20 2.61 18.87
C LYS A 26 -24.32 3.52 19.46
N LYS A 27 -23.99 4.74 19.93
CA LYS A 27 -24.91 5.76 20.46
C LYS A 27 -24.52 7.21 20.09
N VAL A 28 -23.53 7.41 19.23
CA VAL A 28 -23.03 8.73 18.83
C VAL A 28 -23.50 8.99 17.39
N PRO A 29 -24.13 10.14 17.11
CA PRO A 29 -24.49 10.50 15.74
C PRO A 29 -23.26 10.47 14.83
N LEU A 30 -23.41 9.98 13.60
CA LEU A 30 -22.32 9.91 12.63
C LEU A 30 -21.64 11.28 12.45
N SER A 31 -22.37 12.39 12.52
CA SER A 31 -21.81 13.75 12.45
C SER A 31 -20.69 14.00 13.45
N ASP A 32 -20.79 13.39 14.63
CA ASP A 32 -19.90 13.66 15.77
C ASP A 32 -18.71 12.68 15.77
N SER A 33 -18.88 11.49 15.20
CA SER A 33 -17.84 10.46 15.02
C SER A 33 -17.12 10.53 13.67
N TYR A 34 -17.69 11.25 12.68
CA TYR A 34 -17.19 11.35 11.31
C TYR A 34 -15.75 11.82 11.24
N PHE A 35 -15.38 12.78 12.08
CA PHE A 35 -14.01 13.30 12.14
C PHE A 35 -13.00 12.21 12.52
N PHE A 36 -13.30 11.39 13.53
CA PHE A 36 -12.43 10.29 13.96
C PHE A 36 -12.29 9.21 12.88
N LEU A 37 -13.39 8.92 12.20
CA LEU A 37 -13.41 8.00 11.08
C LEU A 37 -12.53 8.50 9.93
N MET A 38 -12.71 9.76 9.50
CA MET A 38 -11.90 10.37 8.44
C MET A 38 -10.43 10.47 8.82
N PHE A 39 -10.13 10.79 10.07
CA PHE A 39 -8.75 10.85 10.57
C PHE A 39 -8.08 9.47 10.55
N SER A 40 -8.81 8.43 10.97
CA SER A 40 -8.34 7.05 10.92
C SER A 40 -8.11 6.58 9.49
N LEU A 41 -9.02 6.93 8.57
CA LEU A 41 -8.89 6.61 7.16
C LEU A 41 -7.69 7.31 6.53
N ALA A 42 -7.53 8.61 6.77
CA ALA A 42 -6.39 9.39 6.29
C ALA A 42 -5.06 8.84 6.83
N GLY A 43 -5.00 8.50 8.12
CA GLY A 43 -3.83 7.87 8.74
C GLY A 43 -3.49 6.52 8.11
N PHE A 44 -4.50 5.68 7.86
CA PHE A 44 -4.32 4.39 7.20
C PHE A 44 -3.83 4.55 5.75
N LEU A 45 -4.43 5.46 4.97
CA LEU A 45 -4.01 5.76 3.60
C LEU A 45 -2.59 6.31 3.54
N PHE A 46 -2.24 7.21 4.45
CA PHE A 46 -0.88 7.75 4.55
C PHE A 46 0.15 6.66 4.89
N TYR A 47 -0.17 5.80 5.86
CA TYR A 47 0.70 4.68 6.24
C TYR A 47 0.92 3.70 5.08
N THR A 48 -0.17 3.28 4.42
CA THR A 48 -0.12 2.35 3.28
C THR A 48 0.62 2.96 2.09
N TYR A 49 0.40 4.24 1.78
CA TYR A 49 1.16 4.97 0.76
C TYR A 49 2.66 4.97 1.07
N ARG A 50 3.06 5.36 2.29
CA ARG A 50 4.47 5.39 2.70
C ARG A 50 5.11 4.00 2.65
N ARG A 51 4.37 2.97 3.06
CA ARG A 51 4.82 1.57 2.98
C ARG A 51 4.95 1.11 1.53
N GLY A 52 4.04 1.52 0.65
CA GLY A 52 4.10 1.26 -0.80
C GLY A 52 5.36 1.86 -1.41
N LEU A 53 5.64 3.14 -1.13
CA LEU A 53 6.86 3.81 -1.59
C LEU A 53 8.15 3.11 -1.14
N ARG A 54 8.20 2.64 0.12
CA ARG A 54 9.35 1.88 0.63
C ARG A 54 9.57 0.59 -0.16
N LYS A 55 8.51 -0.19 -0.38
CA LYS A 55 8.59 -1.43 -1.17
C LYS A 55 9.02 -1.17 -2.62
N ILE A 56 8.60 -0.06 -3.21
CA ILE A 56 9.01 0.31 -4.58
C ILE A 56 10.52 0.63 -4.60
N LYS A 57 11.01 1.43 -3.66
CA LYS A 57 12.45 1.73 -3.52
C LYS A 57 13.28 0.47 -3.28
N GLU A 58 12.86 -0.40 -2.36
CA GLU A 58 13.55 -1.67 -2.07
C GLU A 58 13.62 -2.58 -3.29
N LYS A 59 12.55 -2.63 -4.11
CA LYS A 59 12.54 -3.38 -5.38
C LYS A 59 13.50 -2.77 -6.40
N GLN A 60 13.50 -1.45 -6.55
CA GLN A 60 14.41 -0.76 -7.47
C GLN A 60 15.87 -0.96 -7.09
N GLU A 61 16.21 -0.89 -5.80
CA GLU A 61 17.58 -1.15 -5.31
C GLU A 61 17.98 -2.63 -5.47
N ALA A 62 17.05 -3.57 -5.30
CA ALA A 62 17.30 -4.99 -5.52
C ALA A 62 17.48 -5.34 -7.01
N GLU A 63 16.80 -4.64 -7.91
CA GLU A 63 16.98 -4.78 -9.36
C GLU A 63 18.31 -4.16 -9.82
N ALA A 64 18.66 -2.96 -9.33
CA ALA A 64 19.96 -2.33 -9.62
C ALA A 64 21.16 -3.19 -9.17
N LYS A 65 21.08 -3.83 -7.99
CA LYS A 65 22.12 -4.75 -7.50
C LYS A 65 22.22 -6.07 -8.28
N LYS A 66 21.15 -6.49 -8.99
CA LYS A 66 21.19 -7.68 -9.84
C LYS A 66 21.88 -7.42 -11.18
N GLU A 67 21.83 -6.18 -11.69
CA GLU A 67 22.50 -5.79 -12.94
C GLU A 67 24.02 -5.58 -12.77
N GLU A 68 24.51 -5.28 -11.57
CA GLU A 68 25.94 -5.14 -11.25
C GLU A 68 26.71 -6.47 -11.10
N LYS A 69 26.11 -7.65 -11.38
CA LYS A 69 26.90 -8.88 -11.48
C LYS A 69 27.78 -8.81 -12.74
N PRO A 70 29.13 -8.81 -12.62
CA PRO A 70 30.00 -8.50 -13.74
C PRO A 70 29.96 -9.64 -14.76
N LYS A 71 29.45 -9.35 -15.96
CA LYS A 71 29.46 -10.23 -17.14
C LYS A 71 30.88 -10.57 -17.67
N ASN A 72 31.95 -10.43 -16.89
CA ASN A 72 33.31 -10.32 -17.45
C ASN A 72 34.39 -11.21 -16.82
N ILE A 73 34.03 -12.23 -16.03
CA ILE A 73 35.02 -13.19 -15.52
C ILE A 73 35.29 -14.29 -16.57
N GLU A 74 34.25 -14.81 -17.24
CA GLU A 74 34.41 -15.85 -18.27
C GLU A 74 35.13 -15.37 -19.54
N GLN A 75 35.01 -14.09 -19.91
CA GLN A 75 35.74 -13.53 -21.06
C GLN A 75 37.22 -13.24 -20.75
N ARG A 76 37.60 -13.05 -19.49
CA ARG A 76 39.01 -12.84 -19.09
C ARG A 76 39.81 -14.14 -19.00
N LEU A 77 39.16 -15.29 -18.79
CA LEU A 77 39.83 -16.59 -18.67
C LEU A 77 40.15 -17.26 -20.02
N LYS A 78 39.46 -16.88 -21.11
CA LYS A 78 39.73 -17.40 -22.47
C LYS A 78 40.90 -16.74 -23.20
N LYS A 79 41.58 -15.77 -22.59
CA LYS A 79 42.67 -14.99 -23.21
C LYS A 79 44.08 -15.31 -22.64
N LYS A 80 44.21 -16.37 -21.83
CA LYS A 80 45.50 -16.86 -21.33
C LYS A 80 45.82 -18.21 -21.94
#